data_AF-A0A420J5W6-F1
#
_entry.id   AF-A0A420J5W6-F1
#
_cell.length_a   1.000
_cell.length_b   1.000
_cell.length_c   1.000
_cell.angle_alpha   90.00
_cell.angle_beta   90.00
_cell.angle_gamma   90.00
#
_symmetry.space_group_name_H-M   'P 1'
#
loop_
_entity.id
_entity.type
_entity.pdbx_description
1 polymer ?
#
loop_
_entity_poly.entity_id
_entity_poly.type
_entity_poly.pdbx_seq_one_letter_code
_entity_poly.pdbx_strand_id
1 'polypeptide(L)'
;MLKLTALWFYYSSSQGFNLTIEQLIQRFQDRFEGEEYRRIALPNWNNTYLRTWLRQNTDTPKSTRGLDQEYQSDSALRNKIITACNNVAACSLVVLQPATEITSLINNIHGAIENSEMIAMADKIEPIDQIDKSSVYYTDRKYYPQRFPRMQPNSMIRSKPKSKCCF
;
A
#
# COMPACT_ATOMS: atom_id res chain seq x y z
N MET A 1 -23.61 -8.40 -26.18
CA MET A 1 -23.96 -9.37 -27.25
C MET A 1 -23.51 -10.75 -26.81
N LEU A 2 -24.40 -11.76 -26.85
CA LEU A 2 -24.03 -13.15 -26.58
C LEU A 2 -23.10 -13.66 -27.69
N LYS A 3 -22.10 -14.47 -27.32
CA LYS A 3 -21.11 -15.01 -28.27
C LYS A 3 -21.02 -16.53 -28.15
N LEU A 4 -20.67 -17.19 -29.25
CA LEU A 4 -20.31 -18.61 -29.31
C LEU A 4 -21.34 -19.53 -28.61
N THR A 5 -20.89 -20.27 -27.60
CA THR A 5 -21.65 -21.24 -26.81
C THR A 5 -22.86 -20.63 -26.11
N ALA A 6 -22.77 -19.39 -25.64
CA ALA A 6 -23.89 -18.70 -25.00
C ALA A 6 -24.98 -18.31 -26.01
N LEU A 7 -24.58 -17.95 -27.24
CA LEU A 7 -25.52 -17.66 -28.33
C LEU A 7 -26.20 -18.94 -28.81
N TRP A 8 -25.45 -20.03 -28.96
CA TRP A 8 -26.01 -21.32 -29.32
C TRP A 8 -27.03 -21.81 -28.29
N PHE A 9 -26.68 -21.73 -26.99
CA PHE A 9 -27.57 -22.11 -25.90
C PHE A 9 -28.88 -21.30 -25.88
N TYR A 10 -28.81 -20.00 -26.18
CA TYR A 10 -29.99 -19.16 -26.29
C TYR A 10 -30.95 -19.68 -27.36
N TYR A 11 -30.45 -19.94 -28.57
CA TYR A 11 -31.28 -20.40 -29.68
C TYR A 11 -31.77 -21.84 -29.51
N SER A 12 -30.98 -22.72 -28.88
CA SER A 12 -31.37 -24.12 -28.66
C SER A 12 -32.35 -24.33 -27.51
N SER A 13 -32.27 -23.48 -26.47
CA SER A 13 -32.88 -23.80 -25.17
C SER A 13 -33.72 -22.66 -24.57
N SER A 14 -33.72 -21.48 -25.19
CA SER A 14 -34.43 -20.30 -24.68
C SER A 14 -35.34 -19.64 -25.72
N GLN A 15 -35.02 -19.72 -27.01
CA GLN A 15 -35.86 -19.17 -28.07
C GLN A 15 -37.17 -19.99 -28.21
N GLY A 16 -38.31 -19.30 -28.28
CA GLY A 16 -39.63 -19.90 -28.51
C GLY A 16 -40.39 -20.31 -27.24
N PHE A 17 -39.77 -20.19 -26.05
CA PHE A 17 -40.47 -20.33 -24.78
C PHE A 17 -40.93 -18.96 -24.26
N ASN A 18 -42.16 -18.86 -23.73
CA ASN A 18 -42.63 -17.68 -23.00
C ASN A 18 -41.96 -17.60 -21.62
N LEU A 19 -40.65 -17.35 -21.60
CA LEU A 19 -39.87 -17.18 -20.38
C LEU A 19 -39.92 -15.73 -19.93
N THR A 20 -40.10 -15.51 -18.63
CA THR A 20 -39.79 -14.21 -18.04
C THR A 20 -38.28 -13.99 -18.03
N ILE A 21 -37.86 -12.72 -17.90
CA ILE A 21 -36.43 -12.35 -17.83
C ILE A 21 -35.74 -13.10 -16.69
N GLU A 22 -36.39 -13.24 -15.54
CA GLU A 22 -35.85 -13.96 -14.38
C GLU A 22 -35.60 -15.45 -14.68
N GLN A 23 -36.54 -16.11 -15.35
CA GLN A 23 -36.40 -17.52 -15.74
C GLN A 23 -35.27 -17.70 -16.77
N LEU A 24 -35.10 -16.74 -17.67
CA LEU A 24 -33.99 -16.73 -18.62
C LEU A 24 -32.66 -16.59 -17.89
N ILE A 25 -32.55 -15.65 -16.95
CA ILE A 25 -31.34 -15.45 -16.12
C ILE A 25 -31.01 -16.74 -15.36
N GLN A 26 -32.02 -17.35 -14.70
CA GLN A 26 -31.83 -18.58 -13.94
C GLN A 26 -31.31 -19.72 -14.83
N ARG A 27 -31.87 -19.91 -16.03
CA ARG A 27 -31.36 -20.94 -16.97
C ARG A 27 -29.92 -20.72 -17.39
N PHE A 28 -29.53 -19.47 -17.59
CA PHE A 28 -28.14 -19.14 -17.90
C PHE A 28 -27.22 -19.40 -16.70
N GLN A 29 -27.65 -19.04 -15.50
CA GLN A 29 -26.92 -19.34 -14.27
C GLN A 29 -26.79 -20.86 -14.07
N ASP A 30 -27.85 -21.64 -14.22
CA ASP A 30 -27.80 -23.09 -14.05
C ASP A 30 -26.85 -23.76 -15.06
N ARG A 31 -26.80 -23.25 -16.30
CA ARG A 31 -25.97 -23.80 -17.38
C ARG A 31 -24.49 -23.41 -17.24
N PHE A 32 -24.21 -22.15 -16.92
CA PHE A 32 -22.85 -21.59 -16.96
C PHE A 32 -22.22 -21.42 -15.57
N GLU A 33 -23.03 -21.29 -14.52
CA GLU A 33 -22.66 -21.24 -13.11
C GLU A 33 -23.11 -22.52 -12.38
N GLY A 34 -22.96 -23.67 -13.06
CA GLY A 34 -23.28 -24.99 -12.53
C GLY A 34 -22.48 -25.35 -11.27
N GLU A 35 -22.84 -26.47 -10.63
CA GLU A 35 -22.26 -26.86 -9.33
C GLU A 35 -20.73 -26.98 -9.37
N GLU A 36 -20.17 -27.47 -10.48
CA GLU A 36 -18.72 -27.55 -10.70
C GLU A 36 -18.05 -26.17 -10.69
N TYR A 37 -18.66 -25.17 -11.33
CA TYR A 37 -18.16 -23.79 -11.32
C TYR A 37 -18.18 -23.21 -9.91
N ARG A 38 -19.25 -23.46 -9.14
CA ARG A 38 -19.36 -23.00 -7.75
C ARG A 38 -18.33 -23.67 -6.84
N ARG A 39 -18.09 -24.98 -7.00
CA ARG A 39 -17.08 -25.75 -6.24
C ARG A 39 -15.68 -25.17 -6.40
N ILE A 40 -15.33 -24.71 -7.61
CA ILE A 40 -14.01 -24.10 -7.87
C ILE A 40 -13.98 -22.59 -7.61
N ALA A 41 -15.13 -21.92 -7.58
CA ALA A 41 -15.21 -20.47 -7.41
C ALA A 41 -14.64 -20.00 -6.06
N LEU A 42 -15.03 -20.64 -4.95
CA LEU A 42 -14.58 -20.24 -3.61
C LEU A 42 -13.06 -20.46 -3.40
N PRO A 43 -12.48 -21.62 -3.76
CA PRO A 43 -11.03 -21.80 -3.73
C PRO A 43 -10.28 -20.77 -4.60
N ASN A 44 -10.76 -20.51 -5.82
CA ASN A 44 -10.17 -19.52 -6.71
C ASN A 44 -10.26 -18.10 -6.14
N TRP A 45 -11.39 -17.78 -5.52
CA TRP A 45 -11.59 -16.54 -4.81
C TRP A 45 -10.58 -16.40 -3.67
N ASN A 46 -10.46 -17.40 -2.80
CA ASN A 46 -9.54 -17.39 -1.66
C ASN A 46 -8.07 -17.27 -2.09
N ASN A 47 -7.66 -17.96 -3.15
CA ASN A 47 -6.30 -17.93 -3.68
C ASN A 47 -5.98 -16.70 -4.55
N THR A 48 -6.90 -15.74 -4.64
CA THR A 48 -6.64 -14.47 -5.33
C THR A 48 -5.87 -13.52 -4.42
N TYR A 49 -4.64 -13.18 -4.82
CA TYR A 49 -3.79 -12.18 -4.18
C TYR A 49 -3.41 -11.05 -5.14
N LEU A 50 -3.12 -9.87 -4.62
CA LEU A 50 -2.72 -8.70 -5.41
C LEU A 50 -1.46 -9.01 -6.24
N ARG A 51 -0.46 -9.66 -5.62
CA ARG A 51 0.80 -10.05 -6.28
C ARG A 51 0.59 -11.04 -7.43
N THR A 52 -0.32 -12.01 -7.28
CA THR A 52 -0.62 -12.98 -8.36
C THR A 52 -1.36 -12.31 -9.50
N TRP A 53 -2.25 -11.38 -9.19
CA TRP A 53 -3.03 -10.65 -10.19
C TRP A 53 -2.13 -9.72 -11.02
N LEU A 54 -1.21 -8.99 -10.36
CA LEU A 54 -0.23 -8.15 -11.04
C LEU A 54 0.68 -8.94 -12.00
N ARG A 55 1.02 -10.19 -11.65
CA ARG A 55 1.83 -11.07 -12.53
C ARG A 55 1.07 -11.60 -13.73
N GLN A 56 -0.24 -11.83 -13.58
CA GLN A 56 -1.07 -12.41 -14.63
C GLN A 56 -1.40 -11.41 -15.74
N ASN A 57 -1.23 -10.09 -15.53
CA ASN A 57 -1.53 -9.03 -16.51
C ASN A 57 -2.93 -9.21 -17.15
N THR A 58 -3.89 -9.66 -16.35
CA THR A 58 -5.26 -9.87 -16.80
C THR A 58 -6.10 -8.66 -16.45
N ASP A 59 -6.54 -7.90 -17.45
CA ASP A 59 -7.50 -6.78 -17.29
C ASP A 59 -8.93 -7.26 -16.96
N THR A 60 -9.14 -8.57 -16.93
CA THR A 60 -10.46 -9.14 -16.65
C THR A 60 -10.76 -9.06 -15.15
N PRO A 61 -11.83 -8.35 -14.75
CA PRO A 61 -12.24 -8.31 -13.36
C PRO A 61 -12.70 -9.69 -12.93
N LYS A 62 -12.27 -10.13 -11.74
CA LYS A 62 -12.80 -11.35 -11.13
C LYS A 62 -14.21 -11.07 -10.62
N SER A 63 -15.18 -11.82 -11.14
CA SER A 63 -16.57 -11.69 -10.73
C SER A 63 -16.81 -12.46 -9.43
N THR A 64 -17.63 -11.89 -8.55
CA THR A 64 -18.21 -12.61 -7.40
C THR A 64 -19.40 -13.48 -7.78
N ARG A 65 -19.84 -13.43 -9.06
CA ARG A 65 -20.93 -14.26 -9.59
C ARG A 65 -20.50 -15.73 -9.56
N GLY A 66 -21.29 -16.55 -8.87
CA GLY A 66 -21.03 -17.96 -8.57
C GLY A 66 -20.43 -18.23 -7.20
N LEU A 67 -20.16 -17.21 -6.38
CA LEU A 67 -19.95 -17.38 -4.94
C LEU A 67 -21.29 -17.33 -4.20
N ASP A 68 -21.34 -17.92 -3.01
CA ASP A 68 -22.52 -17.81 -2.13
C ASP A 68 -22.78 -16.35 -1.76
N GLN A 69 -24.05 -16.03 -1.47
CA GLN A 69 -24.52 -14.67 -1.21
C GLN A 69 -23.71 -13.93 -0.14
N GLU A 70 -23.18 -14.67 0.83
CA GLU A 70 -22.33 -14.20 1.92
C GLU A 70 -21.07 -13.46 1.42
N TYR A 71 -20.51 -13.94 0.31
CA TYR A 71 -19.29 -13.41 -0.31
C TYR A 71 -19.56 -12.30 -1.33
N GLN A 72 -20.83 -12.01 -1.62
CA GLN A 72 -21.22 -10.97 -2.57
C GLN A 72 -21.47 -9.61 -1.90
N SER A 73 -21.31 -9.52 -0.58
CA SER A 73 -21.45 -8.28 0.18
C SER A 73 -20.23 -7.38 0.07
N ASP A 74 -20.42 -6.07 0.22
CA ASP A 74 -19.32 -5.09 0.26
C ASP A 74 -18.35 -5.37 1.40
N SER A 75 -18.82 -5.86 2.55
CA SER A 75 -17.97 -6.25 3.67
C SER A 75 -17.10 -7.46 3.32
N ALA A 76 -17.64 -8.45 2.63
CA ALA A 76 -16.86 -9.59 2.15
C ALA A 76 -15.83 -9.18 1.10
N LEU A 77 -16.20 -8.31 0.16
CA LEU A 77 -15.29 -7.75 -0.84
C LEU A 77 -14.15 -6.97 -0.18
N ARG A 78 -14.47 -6.12 0.81
CA ARG A 78 -13.48 -5.37 1.60
C ARG A 78 -12.51 -6.31 2.31
N ASN A 79 -13.02 -7.28 3.06
CA ASN A 79 -12.19 -8.26 3.78
C ASN A 79 -11.32 -9.07 2.80
N LYS A 80 -11.84 -9.34 1.61
CA LYS A 80 -11.08 -9.99 0.56
C LYS A 80 -9.94 -9.11 0.06
N ILE A 81 -10.18 -7.82 -0.21
CA ILE A 81 -9.14 -6.87 -0.64
C ILE A 81 -8.00 -6.81 0.40
N ILE A 82 -8.35 -6.71 1.69
CA ILE A 82 -7.39 -6.71 2.79
C ILE A 82 -6.55 -8.00 2.75
N THR A 83 -7.20 -9.16 2.71
CA THR A 83 -6.53 -10.47 2.66
C THR A 83 -5.64 -10.62 1.43
N ALA A 84 -6.08 -10.10 0.27
CA ALA A 84 -5.33 -10.15 -0.98
C ALA A 84 -4.07 -9.26 -0.95
N CYS A 85 -4.05 -8.22 -0.11
CA CYS A 85 -2.93 -7.29 0.04
C CYS A 85 -1.93 -7.70 1.13
N ASN A 86 -2.26 -8.69 1.99
CA ASN A 86 -1.41 -9.12 3.10
C ASN A 86 0.02 -9.53 2.70
N ASN A 87 0.24 -9.96 1.46
CA ASN A 87 1.55 -10.39 0.96
C ASN A 87 2.32 -9.30 0.19
N VAL A 88 1.86 -8.05 0.25
CA VAL A 88 2.49 -6.88 -0.38
C VAL A 88 3.00 -5.96 0.71
N ALA A 89 4.33 -5.82 0.82
CA ALA A 89 4.97 -5.04 1.88
C ALA A 89 4.47 -3.58 1.94
N ALA A 90 4.25 -2.96 0.78
CA ALA A 90 3.70 -1.61 0.65
C ALA A 90 2.32 -1.45 1.32
N CYS A 91 1.50 -2.51 1.33
CA CYS A 91 0.13 -2.45 1.85
C CYS A 91 0.03 -2.80 3.35
N SER A 92 1.13 -3.16 4.00
CA SER A 92 1.16 -3.64 5.39
C SER A 92 0.47 -2.69 6.38
N LEU A 93 0.69 -1.38 6.24
CA LEU A 93 0.08 -0.35 7.09
C LEU A 93 -1.40 -0.11 6.75
N VAL A 94 -1.78 -0.20 5.48
CA VAL A 94 -3.15 0.04 5.02
C VAL A 94 -4.09 -1.07 5.48
N VAL A 95 -3.60 -2.31 5.45
CA VAL A 95 -4.32 -3.50 5.94
C VAL A 95 -4.70 -3.39 7.42
N LEU A 96 -3.88 -2.71 8.23
CA LEU A 96 -4.12 -2.53 9.66
C LEU A 96 -5.10 -1.39 9.98
N GLN A 97 -5.33 -0.48 9.03
CA GLN A 97 -6.24 0.64 9.23
C GLN A 97 -7.70 0.22 9.02
N PRO A 98 -8.61 0.59 9.92
CA PRO A 98 -10.03 0.35 9.74
C PRO A 98 -10.60 1.34 8.71
N ALA A 99 -10.43 1.07 7.42
CA ALA A 99 -11.18 1.78 6.38
C ALA A 99 -12.64 1.31 6.41
N THR A 100 -13.62 2.18 6.61
CA THR A 100 -15.04 1.77 6.66
C THR A 100 -15.63 1.53 5.27
N GLU A 101 -15.08 2.18 4.25
CA GLU A 101 -15.53 2.10 2.86
C GLU A 101 -14.48 1.49 1.93
N ILE A 102 -14.94 0.79 0.89
CA ILE A 102 -14.09 0.17 -0.14
C ILE A 102 -13.30 1.22 -0.92
N THR A 103 -13.93 2.35 -1.25
CA THR A 103 -13.32 3.47 -1.98
C THR A 103 -12.13 4.05 -1.21
N SER A 104 -12.29 4.30 0.08
CA SER A 104 -11.21 4.76 0.97
C SER A 104 -10.09 3.72 1.06
N LEU A 105 -10.42 2.43 1.20
CA LEU A 105 -9.44 1.36 1.22
C LEU A 105 -8.60 1.33 -0.06
N ILE A 106 -9.24 1.43 -1.23
CA ILE A 106 -8.58 1.45 -2.53
C ILE A 106 -7.62 2.64 -2.63
N ASN A 107 -8.07 3.84 -2.29
CA ASN A 107 -7.24 5.05 -2.34
C ASN A 107 -6.01 4.94 -1.41
N ASN A 108 -6.19 4.39 -0.22
CA ASN A 108 -5.09 4.16 0.72
C ASN A 108 -4.08 3.15 0.16
N ILE A 109 -4.55 2.07 -0.49
CA ILE A 109 -3.69 1.07 -1.14
C ILE A 109 -2.87 1.74 -2.25
N HIS A 110 -3.51 2.54 -3.11
CA HIS A 110 -2.82 3.28 -4.17
C HIS A 110 -1.73 4.19 -3.61
N GLY A 111 -2.06 5.05 -2.65
CA GLY A 111 -1.08 5.94 -2.04
C GLY A 111 0.06 5.20 -1.32
N ALA A 112 -0.21 4.05 -0.71
CA ALA A 112 0.83 3.25 -0.06
C ALA A 112 1.78 2.59 -1.06
N ILE A 113 1.27 2.13 -2.21
CA ILE A 113 2.09 1.60 -3.30
C ILE A 113 2.97 2.71 -3.88
N GLU A 114 2.40 3.85 -4.25
CA GLU A 114 3.14 5.00 -4.78
C GLU A 114 4.23 5.47 -3.81
N ASN A 115 3.91 5.63 -2.53
CA ASN A 115 4.89 6.02 -1.51
C ASN A 115 6.01 4.98 -1.37
N SER A 116 5.69 3.68 -1.42
CA SER A 116 6.70 2.63 -1.34
C SER A 116 7.67 2.65 -2.53
N GLU A 117 7.18 3.00 -3.72
CA GLU A 117 8.02 3.15 -4.92
C GLU A 117 8.92 4.37 -4.80
N MET A 118 8.40 5.50 -4.32
CA MET A 118 9.17 6.71 -4.06
C MET A 118 10.29 6.48 -3.03
N ILE A 119 9.99 5.77 -1.93
CA ILE A 119 10.99 5.39 -0.92
C ILE A 119 12.03 4.45 -1.53
N ALA A 120 11.61 3.43 -2.28
CA ALA A 120 12.53 2.50 -2.94
C ALA A 120 13.42 3.17 -4.01
N MET A 121 12.96 4.25 -4.64
CA MET A 121 13.78 5.09 -5.52
C MET A 121 14.76 5.96 -4.73
N ALA A 122 14.33 6.54 -3.61
CA ALA A 122 15.19 7.32 -2.73
C ALA A 122 16.29 6.48 -2.08
N ASP A 123 16.00 5.25 -1.66
CA ASP A 123 16.99 4.32 -1.07
C ASP A 123 18.03 3.80 -2.08
N LYS A 124 17.69 3.80 -3.38
CA LYS A 124 18.63 3.49 -4.47
C LYS A 124 19.57 4.65 -4.80
N ILE A 125 19.28 5.85 -4.29
CA ILE A 125 20.25 6.93 -4.26
C ILE A 125 21.16 6.59 -3.07
N GLU A 126 22.30 5.95 -3.35
CA GLU A 126 23.32 5.70 -2.34
C GLU A 126 23.63 6.97 -1.53
N PRO A 127 24.04 6.84 -0.26
CA PRO A 127 24.59 7.96 0.49
C PRO A 127 25.71 8.59 -0.33
N ILE A 128 25.80 9.92 -0.29
CA ILE A 128 26.89 10.69 -0.90
C ILE A 128 28.19 10.37 -0.13
N ASP A 129 28.71 9.17 -0.29
CA ASP A 129 30.11 8.85 -0.04
C ASP A 129 30.80 8.98 -1.39
N GLN A 130 31.60 10.03 -1.53
CA GLN A 130 32.48 10.37 -2.68
C GLN A 130 32.00 11.43 -3.69
N ILE A 131 31.26 12.46 -3.24
CA ILE A 131 31.43 13.79 -3.87
C ILE A 131 32.41 14.58 -3.03
N ASP A 132 33.64 14.55 -3.51
CA ASP A 132 34.60 15.65 -3.57
C ASP A 132 34.81 16.48 -2.30
N LYS A 133 36.05 16.50 -1.81
CA LYS A 133 36.53 17.41 -0.77
C LYS A 133 36.57 18.86 -1.28
N SER A 134 35.44 19.42 -1.69
CA SER A 134 35.32 20.87 -1.91
C SER A 134 34.76 21.50 -0.64
N SER A 135 35.68 21.80 0.28
CA SER A 135 35.57 22.80 1.36
C SER A 135 34.15 23.30 1.71
N VAL A 136 33.39 22.52 2.46
CA VAL A 136 32.23 23.05 3.18
C VAL A 136 32.77 23.71 4.44
N TYR A 137 32.85 25.04 4.43
CA TYR A 137 33.13 25.81 5.63
C TYR A 137 31.91 25.69 6.57
N TYR A 138 32.01 24.81 7.57
CA TYR A 138 31.15 24.88 8.74
C TYR A 138 31.51 26.16 9.49
N THR A 139 30.73 27.23 9.31
CA THR A 139 30.79 28.36 10.23
C THR A 139 30.18 27.89 11.54
N ASP A 140 31.02 27.40 12.44
CA ASP A 140 30.70 27.23 13.84
C ASP A 140 30.32 28.62 14.39
N ARG A 141 29.02 28.85 14.59
CA ARG A 141 28.54 30.06 15.29
C ARG A 141 28.91 29.90 16.76
N LYS A 142 30.18 30.17 17.08
CA LYS A 142 30.60 30.47 18.44
C LYS A 142 29.86 31.73 18.87
N TYR A 143 28.82 31.55 19.68
CA TYR A 143 28.26 32.60 20.51
C TYR A 143 29.37 33.10 21.44
N TYR A 144 30.07 34.16 21.05
CA TYR A 144 30.87 34.94 21.98
C TYR A 144 29.91 35.74 22.87
N PRO A 145 29.89 35.52 24.20
CA PRO A 145 29.18 36.44 25.08
C PRO A 145 29.91 37.78 25.03
N GLN A 146 29.24 38.81 24.54
CA GLN A 146 29.69 40.20 24.58
C GLN A 146 29.96 40.58 26.04
N ARG A 147 31.23 40.57 26.44
CA ARG A 147 31.67 41.16 27.70
C ARG A 147 31.78 42.67 27.48
N PHE A 148 30.81 43.40 28.01
CA PHE A 148 30.91 44.84 28.19
C PHE A 148 32.20 45.20 28.95
N PRO A 149 32.91 46.28 28.61
CA PRO A 149 34.11 46.68 29.35
C PRO A 149 33.71 47.17 30.74
N ARG A 150 34.00 46.36 31.76
CA ARG A 150 33.93 46.81 33.16
C ARG A 150 35.20 47.59 33.44
N MET A 151 35.09 48.92 33.44
CA MET A 151 36.10 49.81 34.02
C MET A 151 36.34 49.41 35.48
N GLN A 152 37.57 49.08 35.85
CA GLN A 152 38.00 49.03 37.24
C GLN A 152 39.25 49.91 37.41
N PRO A 153 39.28 50.79 38.42
CA PRO A 153 40.47 51.54 38.77
C PRO A 153 41.40 50.75 39.70
N ASN A 154 42.69 51.04 39.55
CA ASN A 154 43.83 50.60 40.36
C ASN A 154 43.60 50.66 41.88
N SER A 155 44.12 49.67 42.62
CA SER A 155 45.38 49.85 43.37
C SER A 155 45.75 48.64 44.27
N MET A 156 47.05 48.29 44.18
CA MET A 156 47.99 47.98 45.28
C MET A 156 47.87 46.73 46.19
N ILE A 157 48.98 45.97 46.14
CA ILE A 157 49.86 45.49 47.24
C ILE A 157 49.87 43.99 47.60
N ARG A 158 51.09 43.41 47.44
CA ARG A 158 51.78 42.29 48.15
C ARG A 158 51.13 40.90 48.12
N SER A 159 51.84 39.77 48.10
CA SER A 159 53.25 39.39 48.05
C SER A 159 53.33 37.88 47.78
N LYS A 160 54.33 37.44 47.00
CA LYS A 160 54.77 36.03 46.81
C LYS A 160 55.15 35.37 48.17
N PRO A 161 55.28 34.02 48.35
CA PRO A 161 56.09 33.16 47.45
C PRO A 161 55.88 31.61 47.42
N LYS A 162 56.70 30.95 46.54
CA LYS A 162 57.26 29.57 46.56
C LYS A 162 56.32 28.38 46.26
N SER A 163 56.41 27.72 45.10
CA SER A 163 57.40 26.72 44.60
C SER A 163 57.31 25.34 45.26
N LYS A 164 56.94 24.29 44.49
CA LYS A 164 57.80 23.14 44.15
C LYS A 164 57.08 22.09 43.27
N CYS A 165 57.91 21.32 42.59
CA CYS A 165 57.73 20.52 41.39
C CYS A 165 56.86 19.26 41.52
N CYS A 166 56.52 18.72 40.35
CA CYS A 166 55.97 17.39 40.06
C CYS A 166 56.70 16.24 40.78
N PHE A 167 55.94 15.26 41.26
CA PHE A 167 55.89 13.88 40.75
C PHE A 167 54.50 13.31 41.03
#